data_AF-A0A820H1S1-F1
#
_entry.id   AF-A0A820H1S1-F1
#
_cell.length_a   1.000
_cell.length_b   1.000
_cell.length_c   1.000
_cell.angle_alpha   90.00
_cell.angle_beta   90.00
_cell.angle_gamma   90.00
#
_symmetry.space_group_name_H-M   'P 1'
#
loop_
_entity.id
_entity.type
_entity.pdbx_description
1 polymer ?
#
loop_
_entity_poly.entity_id
_entity_poly.type
_entity_poly.pdbx_seq_one_letter_code
_entity_poly.pdbx_strand_id
1 'polypeptide(L)'
;MFSIVFMSFLALFYLLFNSSIASCSSLLSTAQMLFEITLMSFDATDFTGADPFLGPFCFSLFIIIVVFICLSMFMSILNDGFHHVELNSIEDQQILSYMLKKFLNWTRKNYLIRLNKNSLFDILDLRRPNVEETYEIRDSRMHSQYVDPIENFPDKIDQLLEALDRIYIDQKKELLKLKRAGV
;
A
#
# COMPACT_ATOMS: atom_id res chain seq x y z
N MET A 1 -12.49 15.97 -1.97
CA MET A 1 -11.39 16.68 -2.64
C MET A 1 -11.57 16.71 -4.15
N PHE A 2 -11.70 15.57 -4.81
CA PHE A 2 -11.94 15.48 -6.26
C PHE A 2 -13.08 16.38 -6.77
N SER A 3 -14.30 16.30 -6.22
CA SER A 3 -15.42 17.12 -6.72
C SER A 3 -15.19 18.63 -6.64
N ILE A 4 -14.43 19.13 -5.66
CA ILE A 4 -14.15 20.57 -5.53
C ILE A 4 -13.18 21.01 -6.62
N VAL A 5 -12.11 20.24 -6.83
CA VAL A 5 -11.12 20.49 -7.90
C VAL A 5 -11.80 20.38 -9.26
N PHE A 6 -12.59 19.33 -9.48
CA PHE A 6 -13.34 19.11 -10.70
C PHE A 6 -14.32 20.25 -10.99
N MET A 7 -15.12 20.69 -10.00
CA MET A 7 -16.02 21.82 -10.18
C MET A 7 -15.29 23.15 -10.43
N SER A 8 -14.10 23.35 -9.86
CA SER A 8 -13.28 24.54 -10.13
C SER A 8 -12.81 24.59 -11.59
N PHE A 9 -12.33 23.47 -12.11
CA PHE A 9 -11.95 23.37 -13.51
C PHE A 9 -13.14 23.43 -14.45
N LEU A 10 -14.27 22.84 -14.08
CA LEU A 10 -15.50 22.90 -14.84
C LEU A 10 -16.01 24.35 -14.99
N ALA A 11 -16.01 25.12 -13.90
CA ALA A 11 -16.36 26.54 -13.95
C ALA A 11 -15.35 27.36 -14.78
N LEU A 12 -14.05 27.05 -14.67
CA LEU A 12 -13.00 27.71 -15.44
C LEU A 12 -13.14 27.44 -16.94
N PHE A 13 -13.30 26.18 -17.35
CA PHE A 13 -13.47 25.79 -18.75
C PHE A 13 -14.77 26.34 -19.34
N TYR A 14 -15.85 26.34 -18.56
CA TYR A 14 -17.09 26.97 -18.96
C TYR A 14 -16.88 28.46 -19.22
N LEU A 15 -16.26 29.21 -18.31
CA LEU A 15 -16.05 30.65 -18.53
C LEU A 15 -15.09 30.96 -19.68
N LEU A 16 -14.05 30.14 -19.87
CA LEU A 16 -12.99 30.40 -20.85
C LEU A 16 -13.41 30.03 -22.28
N PHE A 17 -14.17 28.94 -22.45
CA PHE A 17 -14.47 28.38 -23.77
C PHE A 17 -15.97 28.38 -24.16
N ASN A 18 -16.86 28.92 -23.34
CA ASN A 18 -18.31 28.97 -23.64
C ASN A 18 -18.63 29.67 -24.97
N SER A 19 -17.85 30.67 -25.39
CA SER A 19 -18.07 31.33 -26.69
C SER A 19 -17.39 30.65 -27.88
N SER A 20 -16.40 29.79 -27.66
CA SER A 20 -15.53 29.27 -28.73
C SER A 20 -15.79 27.80 -29.08
N ILE A 21 -16.29 27.00 -28.12
CA ILE A 21 -16.48 25.56 -28.30
C ILE A 21 -17.94 25.21 -28.02
N ALA A 22 -18.62 24.58 -28.98
CA ALA A 22 -20.03 24.19 -28.85
C ALA A 22 -20.28 23.26 -27.65
N SER A 23 -19.33 22.38 -27.34
CA SER A 23 -19.36 21.48 -26.18
C SER A 23 -19.31 22.22 -24.83
N CYS A 24 -18.92 23.51 -24.81
CA CYS A 24 -18.96 24.37 -23.62
C CYS A 24 -20.23 25.24 -23.51
N SER A 25 -21.23 25.04 -24.37
CA SER A 25 -22.43 25.89 -24.40
C SER A 25 -23.27 25.81 -23.11
N SER A 26 -23.29 24.66 -22.44
CA SER A 26 -23.97 24.48 -21.17
C SER A 26 -23.02 23.91 -20.13
N LEU A 27 -23.28 24.21 -18.86
CA LEU A 27 -22.48 23.69 -17.75
C LEU A 27 -22.48 22.15 -17.71
N LEU A 28 -23.59 21.51 -18.11
CA LEU A 28 -23.70 20.06 -18.19
C LEU A 28 -22.91 19.48 -19.37
N SER A 29 -22.97 20.09 -20.55
CA SER A 29 -22.18 19.70 -21.72
C SER A 29 -20.69 19.86 -21.46
N THR A 30 -20.31 20.94 -20.75
CA THR A 30 -18.93 21.17 -20.31
C THR A 30 -18.49 20.07 -19.34
N ALA A 31 -19.35 19.66 -18.41
CA ALA A 31 -19.07 18.54 -17.51
C ALA A 31 -18.83 17.23 -18.27
N GLN A 32 -19.65 16.93 -19.28
CA GLN A 32 -19.50 15.74 -20.13
C GLN A 32 -18.16 15.77 -20.87
N MET A 33 -17.81 16.89 -21.48
CA MET A 33 -16.51 17.09 -22.12
C MET A 33 -15.35 16.89 -21.13
N LEU A 34 -15.42 17.45 -19.92
CA LEU A 34 -14.38 17.24 -18.91
C LEU A 34 -14.24 15.76 -18.51
N PHE A 35 -15.33 15.00 -18.48
CA PHE A 35 -15.27 13.54 -18.26
C PHE A 35 -14.65 12.81 -19.45
N GLU A 36 -14.97 13.19 -20.69
CA GLU A 36 -14.33 12.65 -21.90
C GLU A 36 -12.81 12.90 -21.90
N ILE A 37 -12.38 14.10 -21.52
CA ILE A 37 -10.96 14.44 -21.34
C ILE A 37 -10.35 13.61 -20.21
N THR A 38 -11.07 13.38 -19.12
CA THR A 38 -10.60 12.55 -17.99
C THR A 38 -10.41 11.09 -18.40
N LEU A 39 -11.29 10.57 -19.26
CA LEU A 39 -11.19 9.24 -19.89
C LEU A 39 -10.17 9.20 -21.04
N MET A 40 -9.51 10.33 -21.32
CA MET A 40 -8.55 10.50 -22.41
C MET A 40 -9.14 10.21 -23.80
N SER A 41 -10.47 10.34 -23.93
CA SER A 41 -11.26 10.12 -25.13
C SER A 41 -11.78 11.45 -25.64
N PHE A 42 -10.88 12.37 -26.02
CA PHE A 42 -11.25 13.72 -26.46
C PHE A 42 -10.32 14.22 -27.58
N ASP A 43 -10.88 14.98 -28.53
CA ASP A 43 -10.16 15.58 -29.66
C ASP A 43 -9.64 16.99 -29.33
N ALA A 44 -8.33 17.13 -29.08
CA ALA A 44 -7.68 18.39 -28.72
C ALA A 44 -7.75 19.50 -29.79
N THR A 45 -8.22 19.18 -31.01
CA THR A 45 -8.33 20.11 -32.14
C THR A 45 -9.20 21.32 -31.83
N ASP A 46 -10.26 21.12 -31.04
CA ASP A 46 -11.22 22.17 -30.70
C ASP A 46 -10.60 23.23 -29.78
N PHE A 47 -9.68 22.84 -28.89
CA PHE A 47 -8.98 23.77 -28.01
C PHE A 47 -7.89 24.56 -28.73
N THR A 48 -7.19 23.94 -29.68
CA THR A 48 -6.21 24.64 -30.53
C THR A 48 -6.86 25.64 -31.48
N GLY A 49 -8.11 25.39 -31.88
CA GLY A 49 -8.88 26.29 -32.75
C GLY A 49 -9.48 27.49 -32.01
N ALA A 50 -9.80 27.34 -30.72
CA ALA A 50 -10.35 28.41 -29.89
C ALA A 50 -9.30 29.45 -29.50
N ASP A 51 -8.23 29.02 -28.83
CA ASP A 51 -7.15 29.89 -28.39
C ASP A 51 -5.79 29.17 -28.51
N PRO A 52 -4.88 29.61 -29.40
CA PRO A 52 -3.64 28.91 -29.69
C PRO A 52 -2.69 28.73 -28.49
N PHE A 53 -2.81 29.59 -27.47
CA PHE A 53 -1.94 29.59 -26.30
C PHE A 53 -2.67 29.13 -25.03
N LEU A 54 -3.83 29.74 -24.74
CA LEU A 54 -4.54 29.51 -23.48
C LEU A 54 -5.27 28.16 -23.46
N GLY A 55 -5.75 27.69 -24.62
CA GLY A 55 -6.37 26.38 -24.81
C GLY A 55 -5.46 25.24 -24.38
N PRO A 56 -4.32 25.02 -25.06
CA PRO A 56 -3.38 23.96 -24.74
C PRO A 56 -2.82 24.04 -23.31
N PHE A 57 -2.59 25.25 -22.79
CA PHE A 57 -2.08 25.45 -21.44
C PHE A 57 -3.08 24.99 -20.37
N CYS A 58 -4.34 25.46 -20.44
CA CYS A 58 -5.38 25.07 -19.50
C CYS A 58 -5.71 23.58 -19.61
N PHE A 59 -5.74 23.04 -20.85
CA PHE A 59 -5.93 21.62 -21.11
C PHE A 59 -4.82 20.75 -20.51
N SER A 60 -3.56 21.13 -20.72
CA SER A 60 -2.42 20.41 -20.16
C SER A 60 -2.45 20.43 -18.63
N LEU A 61 -2.80 21.56 -18.02
CA LEU A 61 -2.88 21.70 -16.57
C LEU A 61 -4.01 20.82 -16.00
N PHE A 62 -5.15 20.76 -16.69
CA PHE A 62 -6.26 19.86 -16.33
C PHE A 62 -5.83 18.39 -16.37
N ILE A 63 -5.13 17.95 -17.42
CA ILE A 63 -4.63 16.57 -17.52
C ILE A 63 -3.66 16.27 -16.37
N ILE A 64 -2.70 17.15 -16.10
CA ILE A 64 -1.72 16.93 -15.02
C ILE A 64 -2.41 16.83 -13.65
N ILE A 65 -3.33 17.74 -13.33
CA ILE A 65 -3.92 17.78 -11.99
C ILE A 65 -5.04 16.75 -11.82
N VAL A 66 -5.95 16.62 -12.78
CA VAL A 66 -7.15 15.79 -12.64
C VAL A 66 -6.90 14.36 -13.10
N VAL A 67 -6.22 14.16 -14.24
CA VAL A 67 -5.94 12.81 -14.72
C VAL A 67 -4.81 12.20 -13.91
N PHE A 68 -3.63 12.83 -13.85
CA PHE A 68 -2.51 12.21 -13.13
C PHE A 68 -2.68 12.28 -11.61
N ILE A 69 -2.77 13.46 -11.00
CA ILE A 69 -2.75 13.54 -9.52
C ILE A 69 -4.02 12.92 -8.90
N CYS A 70 -5.21 13.28 -9.39
CA CYS A 70 -6.45 12.80 -8.78
C CYS A 70 -6.72 11.31 -9.07
N LEU A 71 -6.51 10.80 -10.30
CA LEU A 71 -6.68 9.36 -10.55
C LEU A 71 -5.60 8.54 -9.85
N SER A 72 -4.34 8.99 -9.80
CA SER A 72 -3.30 8.26 -9.06
C SER A 72 -3.61 8.20 -7.56
N MET A 73 -4.16 9.26 -6.96
CA MET A 73 -4.60 9.21 -5.56
C MET A 73 -5.77 8.24 -5.38
N PHE A 74 -6.74 8.22 -6.30
CA PHE A 74 -7.85 7.28 -6.25
C PHE A 74 -7.37 5.82 -6.40
N MET A 75 -6.49 5.56 -7.34
CA MET A 75 -5.85 4.25 -7.53
C MET A 75 -5.05 3.83 -6.31
N SER A 76 -4.34 4.76 -5.65
CA SER A 76 -3.59 4.47 -4.42
C SER A 76 -4.52 4.05 -3.28
N ILE A 77 -5.65 4.72 -3.10
CA ILE A 77 -6.65 4.37 -2.07
C ILE A 77 -7.29 3.02 -2.38
N LEU A 78 -7.63 2.76 -3.65
CA LEU A 78 -8.14 1.46 -4.06
C LEU A 78 -7.14 0.35 -3.79
N ASN A 79 -5.87 0.57 -4.20
CA ASN A 79 -4.80 -0.40 -4.00
C ASN A 79 -4.56 -0.70 -2.52
N ASP A 80 -4.57 0.32 -1.67
CA ASP A 80 -4.47 0.16 -0.22
C ASP A 80 -5.66 -0.65 0.35
N GLY A 81 -6.88 -0.36 -0.12
CA GLY A 81 -8.07 -1.13 0.24
C GLY A 81 -8.00 -2.60 -0.17
N PHE A 82 -7.49 -2.90 -1.38
CA PHE A 82 -7.29 -4.27 -1.84
C PHE A 82 -6.21 -5.00 -1.03
N HIS A 83 -5.07 -4.36 -0.80
CA HIS A 83 -4.01 -4.94 0.04
C HIS A 83 -4.48 -5.16 1.48
N HIS A 84 -5.33 -4.30 2.03
CA HIS A 84 -5.89 -4.50 3.36
C HIS A 84 -6.74 -5.77 3.45
N VAL A 85 -7.57 -6.03 2.42
CA VAL A 85 -8.37 -7.27 2.36
C VAL A 85 -7.49 -8.49 2.13
N GLU A 86 -6.47 -8.37 1.28
CA GLU A 86 -5.53 -9.45 1.00
C GLU A 86 -4.69 -9.81 2.23
N LEU A 87 -4.18 -8.83 2.99
CA LEU A 87 -3.43 -9.06 4.23
C LEU A 87 -4.28 -9.75 5.30
N ASN A 88 -5.53 -9.31 5.50
CA ASN A 88 -6.46 -9.99 6.40
C ASN A 88 -6.75 -11.42 5.93
N SER A 89 -6.88 -11.63 4.60
CA SER A 89 -7.07 -12.96 4.03
C SER A 89 -5.82 -13.83 4.14
N ILE A 90 -4.62 -13.26 4.07
CA ILE A 90 -3.34 -13.96 4.24
C ILE A 90 -3.15 -14.32 5.72
N GLU A 91 -3.51 -13.45 6.66
CA GLU A 91 -3.48 -13.78 8.09
C GLU A 91 -4.46 -14.92 8.41
N ASP A 92 -5.69 -14.84 7.89
CA ASP A 92 -6.68 -15.91 8.01
C ASP A 92 -6.23 -17.20 7.31
N GLN A 93 -5.62 -17.13 6.13
CA GLN A 93 -5.08 -18.29 5.40
C GLN A 93 -3.80 -18.84 6.04
N GLN A 94 -2.97 -18.00 6.65
CA GLN A 94 -1.82 -18.44 7.42
C GLN A 94 -2.31 -19.20 8.65
N ILE A 95 -3.26 -18.65 9.41
CA ILE A 95 -3.88 -19.31 10.57
C ILE A 95 -4.55 -20.62 10.14
N LEU A 96 -5.33 -20.63 9.04
CA LEU A 96 -5.92 -21.84 8.47
C LEU A 96 -4.86 -22.86 8.06
N SER A 97 -3.78 -22.45 7.40
CA SER A 97 -2.69 -23.34 6.99
C SER A 97 -1.90 -23.88 8.20
N TYR A 98 -1.73 -23.09 9.26
CA TYR A 98 -1.12 -23.52 10.52
C TYR A 98 -2.03 -24.49 11.28
N MET A 99 -3.33 -24.20 11.37
CA MET A 99 -4.34 -25.07 11.96
C MET A 99 -4.48 -26.37 11.18
N LEU A 100 -4.53 -26.32 9.84
CA LEU A 100 -4.56 -27.49 8.97
C LEU A 100 -3.27 -28.29 9.07
N LYS A 101 -2.07 -27.67 9.11
CA LYS A 101 -0.81 -28.39 9.34
C LYS A 101 -0.77 -29.08 10.71
N LYS A 102 -1.30 -28.43 11.75
CA LYS A 102 -1.38 -28.99 13.11
C LYS A 102 -2.38 -30.16 13.16
N PHE A 103 -3.53 -30.02 12.49
CA PHE A 103 -4.53 -31.07 12.33
C PHE A 103 -4.00 -32.24 11.49
N LEU A 104 -3.33 -31.97 10.36
CA LEU A 104 -2.71 -32.98 9.51
C LEU A 104 -1.62 -33.73 10.27
N ASN A 105 -0.77 -33.06 11.04
CA ASN A 105 0.26 -33.70 11.85
C ASN A 105 -0.32 -34.52 13.02
N TRP A 106 -1.46 -34.10 13.56
CA TRP A 106 -2.19 -34.85 14.57
C TRP A 106 -2.84 -36.12 13.99
N THR A 107 -3.48 -36.00 12.82
CA THR A 107 -4.05 -37.16 12.09
C THR A 107 -2.96 -38.05 11.47
N ARG A 108 -1.78 -37.49 11.14
CA ARG A 108 -0.57 -38.19 10.69
C ARG A 108 -0.13 -39.28 11.66
N LYS A 109 -0.29 -39.04 12.95
CA LYS A 109 0.17 -39.96 14.00
C LYS A 109 -0.65 -41.25 14.06
N ASN A 110 -1.90 -41.22 13.56
CA ASN A 110 -2.82 -42.35 13.58
C ASN A 110 -3.11 -42.97 12.20
N TYR A 111 -2.89 -42.26 11.09
CA TYR A 111 -3.33 -42.71 9.76
C TYR A 111 -2.19 -43.06 8.77
N LEU A 112 -0.93 -42.73 9.09
CA LEU A 112 0.19 -42.85 8.15
C LEU A 112 0.95 -44.18 8.22
N ILE A 113 0.20 -45.27 8.40
CA ILE A 113 0.71 -46.63 8.14
C ILE A 113 0.40 -47.06 6.69
N ARG A 114 -0.44 -46.33 5.91
CA ARG A 114 -0.94 -46.90 4.64
C ARG A 114 -0.95 -46.10 3.34
N LEU A 115 -0.69 -44.78 3.22
CA LEU A 115 -0.89 -44.10 1.92
C LEU A 115 0.26 -43.22 1.41
N ASN A 116 0.42 -43.29 0.08
CA ASN A 116 1.39 -42.61 -0.78
C ASN A 116 1.12 -41.09 -0.83
N LYS A 117 2.16 -40.26 -0.70
CA LYS A 117 2.06 -38.78 -0.60
C LYS A 117 1.41 -38.13 -1.83
N ASN A 118 1.57 -38.71 -3.02
CA ASN A 118 1.13 -38.07 -4.27
C ASN A 118 -0.39 -38.03 -4.41
N SER A 119 -1.11 -39.07 -3.93
CA SER A 119 -2.57 -39.10 -4.02
C SER A 119 -3.27 -38.14 -3.05
N LEU A 120 -2.57 -37.67 -2.02
CA LEU A 120 -3.17 -36.83 -0.98
C LEU A 120 -3.22 -35.35 -1.40
N PHE A 121 -2.28 -34.92 -2.24
CA PHE A 121 -2.23 -33.55 -2.76
C PHE A 121 -3.38 -33.26 -3.74
N ASP A 122 -3.74 -34.26 -4.55
CA ASP A 122 -4.84 -34.15 -5.52
C ASP A 122 -6.23 -34.16 -4.86
N ILE A 123 -6.41 -34.85 -3.72
CA ILE A 123 -7.72 -34.95 -3.03
C ILE A 123 -8.06 -33.65 -2.26
N LEU A 124 -7.04 -32.91 -1.81
CA LEU A 124 -7.23 -31.69 -1.02
C LEU A 124 -7.31 -30.41 -1.86
N ASP A 125 -7.33 -30.53 -3.19
CA ASP A 125 -7.39 -29.40 -4.14
C ASP A 125 -6.38 -28.28 -3.83
N LEU A 126 -5.21 -28.66 -3.28
CA LEU A 126 -4.10 -27.74 -3.07
C LEU A 126 -3.44 -27.55 -4.43
N ARG A 127 -3.89 -26.55 -5.17
CA ARG A 127 -3.25 -26.11 -6.41
C ARG A 127 -1.76 -25.94 -6.15
N ARG A 128 -0.91 -26.60 -6.95
CA ARG A 128 0.54 -26.44 -6.81
C ARG A 128 0.87 -24.95 -6.92
N PRO A 129 1.60 -24.36 -5.95
CA PRO A 129 2.02 -22.98 -6.08
C PRO A 129 2.87 -22.86 -7.33
N ASN A 130 2.63 -21.81 -8.13
CA ASN A 130 3.46 -21.54 -9.29
C ASN A 130 4.89 -21.22 -8.83
N VAL A 131 5.87 -21.47 -9.70
CA VAL A 131 7.29 -21.24 -9.35
C VAL A 131 7.50 -19.77 -8.98
N GLU A 132 6.76 -18.86 -9.63
CA GLU A 132 6.76 -17.41 -9.40
C GLU A 132 6.24 -17.01 -8.01
N GLU A 133 5.08 -17.53 -7.58
CA GLU A 133 4.57 -17.36 -6.20
C GLU A 133 5.55 -17.91 -5.16
N THR A 134 6.29 -18.99 -5.50
CA THR A 134 7.30 -19.56 -4.61
C THR A 134 8.50 -18.62 -4.44
N TYR A 135 8.86 -17.85 -5.48
CA TYR A 135 9.91 -16.84 -5.40
C TYR A 135 9.46 -15.64 -4.56
N GLU A 136 8.24 -15.12 -4.79
CA GLU A 136 7.70 -14.01 -4.00
C GLU A 136 7.57 -14.36 -2.50
N ILE A 137 7.09 -15.56 -2.18
CA ILE A 137 6.97 -16.02 -0.78
C ILE A 137 8.37 -16.23 -0.14
N ARG A 138 9.41 -16.53 -0.91
CA ARG A 138 10.78 -16.60 -0.40
C ARG A 138 11.40 -15.23 -0.24
N ASP A 139 11.14 -14.31 -1.17
CA ASP A 139 11.68 -12.96 -1.16
C ASP A 139 11.07 -12.13 -0.02
N SER A 140 9.75 -12.19 0.17
CA SER A 140 9.06 -11.55 1.31
C SER A 140 9.54 -12.09 2.65
N ARG A 141 9.88 -13.39 2.74
CA ARG A 141 10.46 -13.98 3.97
C ARG A 141 11.91 -13.58 4.19
N MET A 142 12.70 -13.42 3.14
CA MET A 142 14.05 -12.88 3.26
C MET A 142 14.00 -11.41 3.69
N HIS A 143 13.08 -10.63 3.14
CA HIS A 143 12.93 -9.22 3.47
C HIS A 143 12.61 -9.01 4.96
N SER A 144 11.59 -9.69 5.50
CA SER A 144 11.29 -9.64 6.95
C SER A 144 12.50 -10.05 7.80
N GLN A 145 13.22 -11.11 7.40
CA GLN A 145 14.36 -11.61 8.17
C GLN A 145 15.50 -10.58 8.33
N TYR A 146 15.66 -9.63 7.39
CA TYR A 146 16.69 -8.58 7.46
C TYR A 146 16.16 -7.23 7.95
N VAL A 147 14.89 -6.89 7.71
CA VAL A 147 14.32 -5.59 8.08
C VAL A 147 14.01 -5.52 9.57
N ASP A 148 13.44 -6.57 10.16
CA ASP A 148 13.04 -6.59 11.58
C ASP A 148 14.23 -6.33 12.55
N PRO A 149 15.45 -6.86 12.32
CA PRO A 149 16.61 -6.56 13.16
C PRO A 149 17.19 -5.15 12.98
N ILE A 150 16.98 -4.52 11.82
CA ILE A 150 17.51 -3.18 11.51
C ILE A 150 16.60 -2.11 12.10
N GLU A 151 15.27 -2.27 12.01
CA GLU A 151 14.32 -1.35 12.64
C GLU A 151 14.40 -1.37 14.18
N ASN A 152 14.63 -2.54 14.77
CA ASN A 152 14.76 -2.71 16.23
C ASN A 152 16.17 -2.42 16.77
N PHE A 153 17.08 -1.91 15.94
CA PHE A 153 18.44 -1.56 16.35
C PHE A 153 18.52 -0.40 17.36
N PRO A 154 17.75 0.70 17.21
CA PRO A 154 17.71 1.80 18.18
C PRO A 154 17.27 1.32 19.56
N ASP A 155 16.21 0.50 19.63
CA ASP A 155 15.67 -0.02 20.88
C ASP A 155 16.69 -0.88 21.66
N LYS A 156 17.55 -1.63 20.93
CA LYS A 156 18.63 -2.40 21.56
C LYS A 156 19.73 -1.51 22.12
N ILE A 157 20.02 -0.38 21.48
CA ILE A 157 20.97 0.61 22.01
C ILE A 157 20.40 1.24 23.28
N ASP A 158 19.12 1.60 23.27
CA ASP A 158 18.46 2.21 24.43
C ASP A 158 18.45 1.26 25.63
N GLN A 159 18.16 -0.03 25.42
CA GLN A 159 18.23 -1.05 26.46
C GLN A 159 19.65 -1.21 27.03
N LEU A 160 20.68 -1.08 26.20
CA LEU A 160 22.07 -1.21 26.61
C LEU A 160 22.53 0.01 27.42
N LEU A 161 22.12 1.22 26.99
CA LEU A 161 22.35 2.46 27.72
C LEU A 161 21.65 2.44 29.08
N GLU A 162 20.41 1.96 29.16
CA GLU A 162 19.67 1.84 30.41
C GLU A 162 20.31 0.82 31.36
N ALA A 163 20.82 -0.30 30.83
CA ALA A 163 21.57 -1.29 31.60
C ALA A 163 22.87 -0.71 32.16
N LEU A 164 23.61 0.08 31.36
CA LEU A 164 24.83 0.76 31.79
C LEU A 164 24.56 1.81 32.88
N ASP A 165 23.51 2.61 32.72
CA ASP A 165 23.14 3.62 33.72
C ASP A 165 22.73 2.98 35.05
N ARG A 166 21.98 1.87 35.00
CA ARG A 166 21.66 1.06 36.19
C ARG A 166 22.93 0.58 36.91
N ILE A 167 23.90 0.05 36.17
CA ILE A 167 25.16 -0.44 36.77
C ILE A 167 25.97 0.71 37.36
N TYR A 168 26.04 1.86 36.68
CA TYR A 168 26.74 3.03 37.19
C TYR A 168 26.13 3.58 38.49
N ILE A 169 24.80 3.66 38.55
CA ILE A 169 24.07 4.10 39.76
C ILE A 169 24.29 3.12 40.91
N ASP A 170 24.29 1.82 40.64
CA ASP A 170 24.48 0.78 41.67
C ASP A 170 25.92 0.81 42.24
N GLN A 171 26.93 0.93 41.37
CA GLN A 171 28.33 1.12 41.78
C GLN A 171 28.51 2.38 42.62
N LYS A 172 27.88 3.49 42.24
CA LYS A 172 27.93 4.75 43.00
C LYS A 172 27.28 4.61 44.38
N LYS A 173 26.20 3.85 44.49
CA LYS A 173 25.50 3.59 45.74
C LYS A 173 26.33 2.71 46.69
N GLU A 174 27.01 1.70 46.17
CA GLU A 174 27.95 0.87 46.94
C GLU A 174 29.17 1.66 47.43
N LEU A 175 29.76 2.51 46.59
CA LEU A 175 30.86 3.40 47.00
C LEU A 175 30.45 4.40 48.08
N LEU A 176 29.22 4.93 48.01
CA LEU A 176 28.67 5.83 49.03
C LEU A 176 28.35 5.11 50.34
N LYS A 177 28.00 3.83 50.33
CA LYS A 177 27.84 3.01 51.54
C LYS A 177 29.18 2.74 52.20
N LEU A 178 30.22 2.39 51.42
CA LEU A 178 31.57 2.19 51.93
C LEU A 178 32.15 3.46 52.56
N LYS A 179 31.93 4.63 51.94
CA LYS A 179 32.36 5.93 52.50
C LYS A 179 31.61 6.32 53.78
N ARG A 180 30.40 5.80 54.00
CA ARG A 180 29.58 6.07 55.20
C ARG A 180 29.85 5.06 56.33
N ALA A 181 30.52 3.95 56.04
CA ALA A 181 30.81 2.87 56.98
C ALA A 181 32.16 3.00 57.71
N GLY A 182 32.96 4.04 57.44
CA GLY A 182 34.12 4.40 58.25
C GLY A 182 35.34 3.48 58.06
N VAL A 183 36.15 3.83 57.06
CA VAL A 183 37.62 3.85 57.16
C VAL A 183 38.06 5.25 56.75
#